data_AF-A0A9X5GRD9-F1
#
_entry.id   AF-A0A9X5GRD9-F1
#
_cell.length_a   1.000
_cell.length_b   1.000
_cell.length_c   1.000
_cell.angle_alpha   90.00
_cell.angle_beta   90.00
_cell.angle_gamma   90.00
#
_symmetry.space_group_name_H-M   'P 1'
#
loop_
_entity.id
_entity.type
_entity.pdbx_description
1 polymer ?
#
loop_
_entity_poly.entity_id
_entity_poly.type
_entity_poly.pdbx_seq_one_letter_code
_entity_poly.pdbx_strand_id
1 'polypeptide(L)'
;MNNNNVDMTNNEIFRLGMEVGRKQLADHIVHQFEIGKPVEINGKLYWLKDAKQNLMDIMDDIESTWNEEHGVKKFIVPISITYNTSKRCREVIVEAEKAKTAMLIAIGDFQRDGWIVDTDYENYKQFKG
;
A
#
# COMPACT_ATOMS: atom_id res chain seq x y z
N MET A 1 31.22 -48.45 42.48
CA MET A 1 30.93 -47.00 42.49
C MET A 1 31.16 -46.50 41.07
N ASN A 2 30.07 -46.12 40.39
CA ASN A 2 30.06 -45.63 39.01
C ASN A 2 30.68 -44.23 38.95
N ASN A 3 31.81 -44.08 38.26
CA ASN A 3 32.29 -42.78 37.81
C ASN A 3 32.23 -42.76 36.28
N ASN A 4 31.02 -42.55 35.75
CA ASN A 4 30.86 -42.16 34.35
C ASN A 4 31.27 -40.69 34.26
N ASN A 5 32.57 -40.46 34.19
CA ASN A 5 33.11 -39.15 33.86
C ASN A 5 32.80 -38.95 32.37
N VAL A 6 31.71 -38.24 32.08
CA VAL A 6 31.38 -37.80 30.72
C VAL A 6 32.35 -36.69 30.39
N ASP A 7 33.59 -37.08 30.06
CA ASP A 7 34.62 -36.18 29.58
C ASP A 7 34.27 -35.87 28.13
N MET A 8 33.36 -34.90 27.99
CA MET A 8 32.86 -34.44 26.70
C MET A 8 34.05 -33.88 25.93
N THR A 9 34.37 -34.52 24.81
CA THR A 9 35.53 -34.12 24.01
C THR A 9 35.35 -32.67 23.53
N ASN A 10 36.45 -31.92 23.36
CA ASN A 10 36.40 -30.54 22.86
C ASN A 10 35.56 -30.38 21.57
N ASN A 11 35.52 -31.42 20.74
CA ASN A 11 34.69 -31.48 19.54
C ASN A 11 33.18 -31.54 19.84
N GLU A 12 32.78 -32.26 20.88
CA GLU A 12 31.37 -32.33 21.31
C GLU A 12 30.92 -31.01 21.94
N ILE A 13 31.79 -30.36 22.73
CA ILE A 13 31.52 -29.02 23.29
C ILE A 13 31.34 -28.00 22.16
N PHE A 14 32.24 -28.00 21.17
CA PHE A 14 32.12 -27.13 20.00
C PHE A 14 30.81 -27.38 19.23
N ARG A 15 30.46 -28.66 19.00
CA ARG A 15 29.22 -29.03 18.31
C ARG A 15 27.98 -28.54 19.04
N LEU A 16 27.94 -28.71 20.37
CA LEU A 16 26.84 -28.22 21.21
C LEU A 16 26.76 -26.70 21.20
N GLY A 17 27.90 -26.00 21.29
CA GLY A 17 27.94 -24.54 21.18
C GLY A 17 27.38 -24.04 19.85
N MET A 18 27.73 -24.69 18.74
CA MET A 18 27.17 -24.37 17.42
C MET A 18 25.67 -24.66 17.31
N GLU A 19 25.19 -25.73 17.94
CA GLU A 19 23.77 -26.07 17.96
C GLU A 19 22.95 -25.06 18.76
N VAL A 20 23.42 -24.68 19.94
CA VAL A 20 22.81 -23.64 20.77
C VAL A 20 22.81 -22.30 20.04
N GLY A 21 23.93 -21.94 19.40
CA GLY A 21 24.02 -20.70 18.61
C GLY A 21 23.04 -20.66 17.43
N ARG A 22 22.91 -21.76 16.68
CA ARG A 22 21.91 -21.87 15.60
C ARG A 22 20.48 -21.72 16.12
N LYS A 23 20.17 -22.35 17.26
CA LYS A 23 18.84 -22.27 17.87
C LYS A 23 18.53 -20.85 18.32
N GLN A 24 19.45 -20.19 19.02
CA GLN A 24 19.27 -18.80 19.45
C GLN A 24 19.04 -17.85 18.27
N LEU A 25 19.77 -18.03 17.18
CA LEU A 25 19.57 -17.23 15.97
C LEU A 25 18.20 -17.48 15.34
N ALA A 26 17.77 -18.74 15.22
CA ALA A 26 16.46 -19.09 14.69
C ALA A 26 15.33 -18.54 15.56
N ASP A 27 15.40 -18.71 16.87
CA ASP A 27 14.42 -18.20 17.83
C ASP A 27 14.34 -16.67 17.78
N HIS A 28 15.50 -15.99 17.65
CA HIS A 28 15.54 -14.53 17.50
C HIS A 28 14.87 -14.07 16.20
N ILE A 29 15.15 -14.75 15.08
CA ILE A 29 14.55 -14.47 13.77
C ILE A 29 13.03 -14.61 13.83
N VAL A 30 12.53 -15.71 14.40
CA VAL A 30 11.09 -15.97 14.55
C VAL A 30 10.45 -14.91 15.44
N HIS A 31 11.07 -14.59 16.58
CA HIS A 31 10.54 -13.58 17.49
C HIS A 31 10.45 -12.19 16.85
N GLN A 32 11.48 -11.75 16.13
CA GLN A 32 11.46 -10.46 15.42
C GLN A 32 10.37 -10.44 14.33
N PHE A 33 10.18 -11.54 13.62
CA PHE A 33 9.10 -11.70 12.65
C PHE A 33 7.71 -11.57 13.31
N GLU A 34 7.47 -12.25 14.42
CA GLU A 34 6.18 -12.20 15.15
C GLU A 34 5.82 -10.80 15.66
N ILE A 35 6.82 -10.02 16.08
CA ILE A 35 6.62 -8.64 16.56
C ILE A 35 6.71 -7.59 15.44
N GLY A 36 6.88 -8.02 14.19
CA GLY A 36 6.96 -7.14 13.01
C GLY A 36 8.16 -6.19 13.04
N LYS A 37 9.31 -6.64 13.53
CA LYS A 37 10.56 -5.86 13.57
C LYS A 37 11.63 -6.46 12.67
N PRO A 38 12.55 -5.63 12.13
CA PRO A 38 13.64 -6.13 11.31
C PRO A 38 14.69 -6.87 12.15
N VAL A 39 15.35 -7.85 11.56
CA VAL A 39 16.50 -8.55 12.14
C VAL A 39 17.79 -7.91 11.63
N GLU A 40 18.71 -7.58 12.52
CA GLU A 40 20.07 -7.17 12.13
C GLU A 40 20.97 -8.39 11.95
N ILE A 41 21.51 -8.60 10.75
CA ILE A 41 22.47 -9.65 10.45
C ILE A 41 23.65 -9.02 9.71
N ASN A 42 24.85 -9.14 10.28
CA ASN A 42 26.09 -8.58 9.73
C ASN A 42 25.99 -7.07 9.41
N GLY A 43 25.37 -6.28 10.30
CA GLY A 43 25.21 -4.83 10.13
C GLY A 43 24.15 -4.40 9.10
N LYS A 44 23.34 -5.34 8.59
CA LYS A 44 22.22 -5.05 7.67
C LYS A 44 20.90 -5.46 8.30
N LEU A 45 19.88 -4.63 8.11
CA LEU A 45 18.52 -4.89 8.57
C LEU A 45 17.73 -5.66 7.51
N TYR A 46 17.07 -6.74 7.94
CA TYR A 46 16.22 -7.57 7.10
C TYR A 46 14.79 -7.58 7.63
N TRP A 47 13.83 -7.21 6.78
CA TRP A 47 12.42 -7.39 7.04
C TRP A 47 11.99 -8.75 6.52
N LEU A 48 11.37 -9.53 7.40
CA LEU A 48 10.96 -10.89 7.06
C LEU A 48 9.46 -10.89 6.79
N LYS A 49 9.09 -11.59 5.71
CA LYS A 49 7.72 -11.84 5.31
C LYS A 49 7.57 -13.34 5.10
N ASP A 50 6.45 -13.91 5.53
CA ASP A 50 6.14 -15.26 5.10
C ASP A 50 5.69 -15.27 3.62
N ALA A 51 5.59 -16.45 3.03
CA ALA A 51 5.20 -16.59 1.63
C ALA A 51 3.81 -16.03 1.34
N LYS A 52 2.89 -16.06 2.31
CA LYS A 52 1.53 -15.54 2.16
C LYS A 52 1.55 -14.02 2.15
N GLN A 53 2.22 -13.39 3.10
CA GLN A 53 2.42 -11.94 3.19
C GLN A 53 3.05 -11.41 1.91
N ASN A 54 4.12 -12.06 1.44
CA ASN A 54 4.77 -11.67 0.21
C ASN A 54 3.86 -11.81 -1.03
N LEU A 55 3.03 -12.86 -1.08
CA LEU A 55 2.07 -13.04 -2.17
C LEU A 55 0.95 -11.99 -2.11
N MET A 56 0.43 -11.67 -0.93
CA MET A 56 -0.57 -10.62 -0.74
C MET A 56 -0.02 -9.27 -1.21
N ASP A 57 1.20 -8.90 -0.80
CA ASP A 57 1.81 -7.65 -1.24
C ASP A 57 1.95 -7.58 -2.78
N ILE A 58 2.36 -8.69 -3.42
CA ILE A 58 2.44 -8.76 -4.90
C ILE A 58 1.05 -8.60 -5.53
N MET A 59 0.02 -9.24 -4.96
CA MET A 59 -1.34 -9.14 -5.47
C MET A 59 -1.89 -7.71 -5.32
N ASP A 60 -1.64 -7.07 -4.17
CA ASP A 60 -2.02 -5.69 -3.89
C ASP A 60 -1.30 -4.72 -4.85
N ASP A 61 -0.01 -4.95 -5.13
CA ASP A 61 0.76 -4.16 -6.11
C ASP A 61 0.20 -4.32 -7.54
N ILE A 62 -0.18 -5.54 -7.93
CA ILE A 62 -0.81 -5.83 -9.22
C ILE A 62 -2.17 -5.15 -9.33
N GLU A 63 -3.00 -5.27 -8.29
CA GLU A 63 -4.33 -4.65 -8.25
C GLU A 63 -4.22 -3.12 -8.29
N SER A 64 -3.30 -2.54 -7.53
CA SER A 64 -3.02 -1.11 -7.55
C SER A 64 -2.61 -0.64 -8.96
N THR A 65 -1.66 -1.33 -9.59
CA THR A 65 -1.21 -1.01 -10.95
C THR A 65 -2.35 -1.14 -11.96
N TRP A 66 -3.15 -2.21 -11.86
CA TRP A 66 -4.30 -2.40 -12.73
C TRP A 66 -5.35 -1.30 -12.54
N ASN A 67 -5.61 -0.90 -11.29
CA ASN A 67 -6.55 0.17 -10.96
C ASN A 67 -6.05 1.56 -11.41
N GLU A 68 -4.75 1.82 -11.44
CA GLU A 68 -4.21 3.06 -12.02
C GLU A 68 -4.49 3.15 -13.52
N GLU A 69 -4.40 2.03 -14.24
CA GLU A 69 -4.59 1.96 -15.68
C GLU A 69 -6.07 1.83 -16.10
N HIS A 70 -6.84 1.01 -15.37
CA HIS A 70 -8.18 0.53 -15.72
C HIS A 70 -9.25 0.83 -14.67
N GLY A 71 -8.87 1.35 -13.50
CA GLY A 71 -9.80 1.70 -12.44
C GLY A 71 -10.66 2.91 -12.81
N VAL A 72 -11.77 3.07 -12.07
CA VAL A 72 -12.70 4.18 -12.27
C VAL A 72 -11.98 5.50 -11.94
N LYS A 73 -11.68 6.29 -12.98
CA LYS A 73 -11.02 7.58 -12.82
C LYS A 73 -11.99 8.57 -12.19
N LYS A 74 -11.46 9.49 -11.40
CA LYS A 74 -12.23 10.57 -10.78
C LYS A 74 -11.76 11.88 -11.38
N PHE A 75 -12.69 12.70 -11.87
CA PHE A 75 -12.38 14.00 -12.45
C PHE A 75 -12.95 15.12 -11.60
N ILE A 76 -12.15 16.16 -11.39
CA ILE A 76 -12.57 17.39 -10.72
C ILE A 76 -13.20 18.27 -11.79
N VAL A 77 -14.52 18.39 -11.74
CA VAL A 77 -15.32 19.16 -12.70
C VAL A 77 -15.63 20.53 -12.10
N PRO A 78 -15.14 21.63 -12.68
CA PRO A 78 -15.51 22.97 -12.24
C PRO A 78 -16.95 23.28 -12.63
N ILE A 79 -17.71 23.81 -11.67
CA ILE A 79 -19.07 24.30 -11.89
C ILE A 79 -19.18 25.72 -11.34
N SER A 80 -20.03 26.54 -11.96
CA SER A 80 -20.25 27.90 -11.50
C SER A 80 -21.71 28.32 -11.64
N ILE A 81 -22.14 29.24 -10.79
CA ILE A 81 -23.47 29.81 -10.87
C ILE A 81 -23.39 31.30 -10.60
N THR A 82 -24.15 32.08 -11.35
CA THR A 82 -24.19 33.54 -11.21
C THR A 82 -25.55 33.94 -10.65
N TYR A 83 -25.52 34.58 -9.49
CA TYR A 83 -26.70 35.18 -8.87
C TYR A 83 -26.47 36.68 -8.76
N ASN A 84 -27.34 37.46 -9.43
CA ASN A 84 -27.22 38.91 -9.58
C ASN A 84 -25.84 39.30 -10.12
N THR A 85 -24.99 39.88 -9.27
CA THR A 85 -23.63 40.33 -9.61
C THR A 85 -22.52 39.41 -9.07
N SER A 86 -22.88 38.32 -8.38
CA SER A 86 -21.92 37.43 -7.72
C SER A 86 -21.83 36.07 -8.41
N LYS A 87 -20.61 35.70 -8.82
CA LYS A 87 -20.30 34.37 -9.34
C LYS A 87 -19.82 33.48 -8.18
N ARG A 88 -20.43 32.32 -8.03
CA ARG A 88 -19.94 31.25 -7.15
C ARG A 88 -19.32 30.15 -8.01
N CYS A 89 -18.11 29.74 -7.68
CA CYS A 89 -17.45 28.60 -8.30
C CYS A 89 -17.36 27.46 -7.27
N ARG A 90 -17.53 26.22 -7.73
CA ARG A 90 -17.33 24.99 -6.96
C ARG A 90 -16.63 23.97 -7.85
N GLU A 91 -16.10 22.95 -7.21
CA GLU A 91 -15.54 21.77 -7.86
C GLU A 91 -16.32 20.56 -7.36
N VAL A 92 -16.70 19.68 -8.27
CA VAL A 92 -17.36 18.40 -7.95
C VAL A 92 -16.50 17.25 -8.46
N ILE A 93 -16.44 16.16 -7.72
CA ILE A 93 -15.69 14.98 -8.11
C ILE A 93 -16.66 14.02 -8.78
N VAL A 94 -16.40 13.68 -10.03
CA VAL A 94 -17.22 12.77 -10.83
C VAL A 94 -16.40 11.54 -11.22
N GLU A 95 -16.94 10.37 -10.89
CA GLU A 95 -16.37 9.09 -11.29
C GLU A 95 -16.75 8.77 -12.74
N ALA A 96 -15.76 8.62 -13.62
CA ALA A 96 -15.96 8.28 -15.02
C ALA A 96 -14.66 7.76 -15.67
N GLU A 97 -14.75 6.98 -16.75
CA GLU A 97 -13.55 6.51 -17.48
C GLU A 97 -12.77 7.63 -18.19
N LYS A 98 -13.47 8.70 -18.60
CA LYS A 98 -12.93 9.82 -19.41
C LYS A 98 -13.46 11.15 -18.90
N ALA A 99 -12.64 12.21 -19.00
CA ALA A 99 -13.01 13.56 -18.59
C ALA A 99 -14.28 14.08 -19.30
N LYS A 100 -14.43 13.77 -20.59
CA LYS A 100 -15.64 14.09 -21.36
C LYS A 100 -16.90 13.46 -20.77
N THR A 101 -16.80 12.21 -20.32
CA THR A 101 -17.92 11.49 -19.69
C THR A 101 -18.25 12.13 -18.34
N ALA A 102 -17.24 12.49 -17.55
CA ALA A 102 -17.43 13.24 -16.30
C ALA A 102 -18.15 14.58 -16.50
N MET A 103 -17.76 15.34 -17.53
CA MET A 103 -18.46 16.58 -17.92
C MET A 103 -19.93 16.32 -18.25
N LEU A 104 -20.23 15.30 -19.07
CA LEU A 104 -21.61 14.98 -19.46
C LEU A 104 -22.48 14.56 -18.27
N ILE A 105 -21.92 13.80 -17.33
CA ILE A 105 -22.58 13.45 -16.07
C ILE A 105 -22.86 14.71 -15.26
N ALA A 106 -21.84 15.56 -15.05
CA ALA A 106 -22.02 16.82 -14.33
C ALA A 106 -23.04 17.75 -14.99
N ILE A 107 -23.11 17.78 -16.32
CA ILE A 107 -24.14 18.52 -17.07
C ILE A 107 -25.53 18.00 -16.71
N GLY A 108 -25.72 16.67 -16.75
CA GLY A 108 -26.98 16.04 -16.40
C GLY A 108 -27.44 16.31 -14.98
N ASP A 109 -26.50 16.30 -14.04
CA ASP A 109 -26.76 16.42 -12.61
C ASP A 109 -26.96 17.88 -12.16
N PHE A 110 -26.12 18.81 -12.63
CA PHE A 110 -26.03 20.15 -12.05
C PHE A 110 -26.67 21.27 -12.89
N GLN A 111 -26.79 21.13 -14.22
CA GLN A 111 -27.39 22.20 -15.04
C GLN A 111 -28.86 22.44 -14.71
N ARG A 112 -29.59 21.40 -14.31
CA ARG A 112 -31.00 21.53 -13.88
C ARG A 112 -31.16 22.43 -12.66
N ASP A 113 -30.14 22.48 -11.80
CA ASP A 113 -30.10 23.31 -10.60
C ASP A 113 -29.52 24.71 -10.87
N GLY A 114 -29.32 25.07 -12.14
CA GLY A 114 -28.82 26.38 -12.58
C GLY A 114 -27.29 26.50 -12.58
N TRP A 115 -26.55 25.44 -12.28
CA TRP A 115 -25.09 25.46 -12.36
C TRP A 115 -24.60 25.30 -13.80
N ILE A 116 -23.67 26.16 -14.19
CA ILE A 116 -22.94 26.08 -15.44
C ILE A 116 -21.71 25.21 -15.22
N VAL A 117 -21.66 24.07 -15.91
CA VAL A 117 -20.50 23.17 -15.95
C VAL A 117 -19.48 23.73 -16.93
N ASP A 118 -18.21 23.78 -16.52
CA ASP A 118 -17.10 24.15 -17.41
C ASP A 118 -16.94 23.08 -18.48
N THR A 119 -16.95 23.43 -19.77
CA THR A 119 -16.85 22.44 -20.86
C THR A 119 -15.43 22.15 -21.33
N ASP A 120 -14.42 22.79 -20.74
CA ASP A 120 -13.00 22.56 -21.05
C ASP A 120 -12.47 21.27 -20.37
N TYR A 121 -13.10 20.15 -20.71
CA TYR A 121 -12.86 18.87 -20.07
C TYR A 121 -11.45 18.31 -20.33
N GLU A 122 -10.76 18.78 -21.38
CA GLU A 122 -9.38 18.39 -21.68
C GLU A 122 -8.40 18.88 -20.60
N ASN A 123 -8.78 19.93 -19.86
CA ASN A 123 -8.00 20.52 -18.76
C ASN A 123 -8.48 20.11 -17.36
N TYR A 124 -9.43 19.16 -17.27
CA TYR A 124 -9.87 18.66 -15.97
C TYR A 124 -8.76 17.93 -15.24
N LYS A 125 -8.61 18.24 -13.95
CA LYS A 125 -7.70 17.51 -13.07
C LYS A 125 -8.29 16.15 -12.74
N GLN A 126 -7.47 15.11 -12.82
CA GLN A 126 -7.82 13.81 -12.25
C GLN A 126 -7.60 13.87 -10.73
N PHE A 127 -8.63 13.52 -9.95
CA PHE A 127 -8.52 13.34 -8.52
C PHE A 127 -7.82 12.01 -8.23
N LYS A 128 -6.68 12.08 -7.54
CA LYS A 128 -5.95 10.92 -7.00
C LYS A 128 -6.24 10.91 -5.50
N GLY A 129 -7.15 10.02 -5.09
CA GLY A 129 -7.54 9.85 -3.69
C GLY A 129 -6.52 9.03 -2.91
#